data_AF-A0A2X3DYY0-F1
#
_entry.id   AF-A0A2X3DYY0-F1
#
_cell.length_a   1.000
_cell.length_b   1.000
_cell.length_c   1.000
_cell.angle_alpha   90.00
_cell.angle_beta   90.00
_cell.angle_gamma   90.00
#
_symmetry.space_group_name_H-M   'P 1'
#
loop_
_entity.id
_entity.type
_entity.pdbx_description
1 polymer ?
#
loop_
_entity_poly.entity_id
_entity_poly.type
_entity_poly.pdbx_seq_one_letter_code
_entity_poly.pdbx_strand_id
1 'polypeptide(L)'
;MPSTTELIKTELGKAFVEAKQKSDRINMSYRKNEIGEDVVIEYNPYKLLDKHPYAEAISEEYDKMIERVIPKDAILSASFQSWINREKNELMVDSRINRDEYFKEQTNFETGEITQNRGNDLLVAKIEFLNKMLTRLEKAFTTHMKNNSDKAFADAETLEKYEKHYQGQLQKVNAMLESGNFSYYDKKDKDGNVIEEGTQEDAQKHKSNIDNLMSKVEKAKEQQKEQEATQNSTQEDFVGDNISKLNRPRM
;
A
#
# COMPACT_ATOMS: atom_id res chain seq x y z
N MET A 1 13.64 -16.16 4.02
CA MET A 1 12.98 -16.10 5.34
C MET A 1 11.76 -17.00 5.29
N PRO A 2 11.42 -17.71 6.37
CA PRO A 2 10.22 -18.52 6.40
C PRO A 2 8.98 -17.63 6.21
N SER A 3 8.08 -18.05 5.33
CA SER A 3 6.81 -17.35 5.12
C SER A 3 5.90 -17.49 6.35
N THR A 4 4.94 -16.58 6.54
CA THR A 4 3.93 -16.74 7.59
C THR A 4 3.27 -18.12 7.50
N THR A 5 2.95 -18.57 6.28
CA THR A 5 2.40 -19.89 5.95
C THR A 5 3.27 -21.07 6.40
N GLU A 6 4.60 -20.91 6.46
CA GLU A 6 5.50 -21.92 7.01
C GLU A 6 5.56 -21.88 8.54
N LEU A 7 5.45 -20.69 9.14
CA LEU A 7 5.45 -20.52 10.59
C LEU A 7 4.18 -21.12 11.25
N ILE A 8 3.01 -20.97 10.62
CA ILE A 8 1.74 -21.53 11.14
C ILE A 8 1.66 -23.06 11.10
N LYS A 9 2.61 -23.75 10.45
CA LYS A 9 2.64 -25.24 10.41
C LYS A 9 2.99 -25.87 11.75
N THR A 10 3.50 -25.08 12.70
CA THR A 10 3.79 -25.53 14.07
C THR A 10 2.87 -24.81 15.05
N GLU A 11 2.47 -25.45 16.14
CA GLU A 11 1.64 -24.80 17.16
C GLU A 11 2.34 -23.59 17.78
N LEU A 12 3.66 -23.69 18.02
CA LEU A 12 4.45 -22.58 18.52
C LEU A 12 4.50 -21.41 17.53
N GLY A 13 4.75 -21.69 16.26
CA GLY A 13 4.76 -20.64 15.23
C GLY A 13 3.39 -20.01 15.00
N LYS A 14 2.29 -20.78 15.10
CA LYS A 14 0.92 -20.25 15.12
C LYS A 14 0.69 -19.31 16.31
N ALA A 15 1.05 -19.71 17.52
CA ALA A 15 0.91 -18.89 18.72
C ALA A 15 1.73 -17.59 18.63
N PHE A 16 2.95 -17.64 18.07
CA PHE A 16 3.77 -16.45 17.85
C PHE A 16 3.21 -15.52 16.77
N VAL A 17 2.67 -16.07 15.67
CA VAL A 17 1.97 -15.28 14.64
C VAL A 17 0.74 -14.60 15.22
N GLU A 18 -0.07 -15.32 16.02
CA GLU A 18 -1.26 -14.76 16.67
C GLU A 18 -0.89 -13.69 17.72
N ALA A 19 0.14 -13.91 18.53
CA ALA A 19 0.64 -12.93 19.50
C ALA A 19 1.17 -11.66 18.81
N LYS A 20 1.92 -11.82 17.71
CA LYS A 20 2.39 -10.69 16.89
C LYS A 20 1.21 -9.92 16.30
N GLN A 21 0.25 -10.61 15.67
CA GLN A 21 -0.95 -9.98 15.14
C GLN A 21 -1.77 -9.25 16.21
N LYS A 22 -1.85 -9.80 17.42
CA LYS A 22 -2.51 -9.17 18.58
C LYS A 22 -1.75 -7.92 19.04
N SER A 23 -0.41 -7.98 19.11
CA SER A 23 0.44 -6.82 19.42
C SER A 23 0.33 -5.73 18.35
N ASP A 24 0.38 -6.10 17.08
CA ASP A 24 0.26 -5.17 15.95
C ASP A 24 -1.11 -4.46 15.98
N ARG A 25 -2.19 -5.16 16.35
CA ARG A 25 -3.53 -4.57 16.55
C ARG A 25 -3.64 -3.64 17.75
N ILE A 26 -2.84 -3.86 18.81
CA ILE A 26 -2.85 -3.00 20.01
C ILE A 26 -2.10 -1.70 19.74
N ASN A 27 -1.05 -1.74 18.91
CA ASN A 27 -0.20 -0.59 18.64
C ASN A 27 -0.62 0.24 17.42
N MET A 28 -1.44 -0.31 16.51
CA MET A 28 -1.89 0.40 15.31
C MET A 28 -3.38 0.71 15.32
N SER A 29 -3.71 1.97 15.08
CA SER A 29 -5.09 2.44 14.95
C SER A 29 -5.61 2.18 13.54
N TYR A 30 -6.93 1.94 13.42
CA TYR A 30 -7.60 1.69 12.14
C TYR A 30 -8.62 2.78 11.86
N ARG A 31 -8.80 3.12 10.59
CA ARG A 31 -9.90 3.95 10.10
C ARG A 31 -10.67 3.23 9.01
N LYS A 32 -11.93 3.62 8.83
CA LYS A 32 -12.72 3.23 7.67
C LYS A 32 -12.27 4.06 6.46
N ASN A 33 -11.96 3.41 5.35
CA ASN A 33 -11.72 4.07 4.06
C ASN A 33 -13.05 4.52 3.42
N GLU A 34 -12.99 5.03 2.19
CA GLU A 34 -14.14 5.59 1.45
C GLU A 34 -15.29 4.59 1.27
N ILE A 35 -14.98 3.29 1.25
CA ILE A 35 -15.92 2.20 1.05
C ILE A 35 -16.28 1.43 2.34
N GLY A 36 -15.80 1.89 3.50
CA GLY A 36 -16.12 1.29 4.80
C GLY A 36 -15.25 0.09 5.20
N GLU A 37 -14.10 -0.09 4.57
CA GLU A 37 -13.13 -1.13 4.93
C GLU A 37 -12.09 -0.59 5.92
N ASP A 38 -11.60 -1.45 6.81
CA ASP A 38 -10.60 -1.07 7.81
C ASP A 38 -9.21 -1.00 7.19
N VAL A 39 -8.60 0.18 7.31
CA VAL A 39 -7.23 0.43 6.88
C VAL A 39 -6.42 0.99 8.04
N VAL A 40 -5.17 0.54 8.19
CA VAL A 40 -4.24 1.07 9.18
C VAL A 40 -4.06 2.57 8.98
N ILE A 41 -4.18 3.35 10.06
CA ILE A 41 -3.94 4.80 10.05
C ILE A 41 -2.45 5.05 9.90
N GLU A 42 -2.10 5.83 8.89
CA GLU A 42 -0.76 6.36 8.72
C GLU A 42 -0.46 7.40 9.81
N TYR A 43 0.70 7.28 10.46
CA TYR A 43 1.12 8.23 11.47
C TYR A 43 1.54 9.55 10.83
N ASN A 44 1.18 10.65 11.47
CA ASN A 44 1.65 11.97 11.05
C ASN A 44 3.12 12.13 11.45
N PRO A 45 4.08 12.26 10.50
CA PRO A 45 5.50 12.34 10.81
C PRO A 45 5.84 13.56 11.67
N TYR A 46 5.16 14.69 11.48
CA TYR A 46 5.38 15.92 12.26
C TYR A 46 5.04 15.76 13.74
N LYS A 47 4.15 14.82 14.09
CA LYS A 47 3.82 14.50 15.49
C LYS A 47 4.82 13.56 16.15
N LEU A 48 5.78 13.03 15.39
CA LEU A 48 6.77 12.06 15.87
C LEU A 48 8.16 12.66 16.10
N LEU A 49 8.42 13.88 15.61
CA LEU A 49 9.76 14.48 15.56
C LEU A 49 10.45 14.58 16.93
N ASP A 50 9.69 14.78 18.01
CA ASP A 50 10.24 14.88 19.37
C ASP A 50 10.96 13.59 19.82
N LYS A 51 10.52 12.42 19.33
CA LYS A 51 11.08 11.12 19.69
C LYS A 51 11.82 10.44 18.53
N HIS A 52 11.43 10.77 17.31
CA HIS A 52 11.91 10.17 16.07
C HIS A 52 12.29 11.29 15.09
N PRO A 53 13.49 11.88 15.24
CA PRO A 53 13.90 13.08 14.51
C PRO A 53 14.00 12.87 12.99
N TYR A 54 14.09 11.63 12.53
CA TYR A 54 14.15 11.29 11.10
C TYR A 54 12.80 10.89 10.50
N ALA A 55 11.70 10.94 11.27
CA ALA A 55 10.40 10.47 10.82
C ALA A 55 9.91 11.16 9.53
N GLU A 56 10.10 12.47 9.41
CA GLU A 56 9.73 13.22 8.19
C GLU A 56 10.55 12.78 6.98
N ALA A 57 11.88 12.78 7.08
CA ALA A 57 12.76 12.36 5.98
C ALA A 57 12.50 10.91 5.55
N ILE A 58 12.23 10.01 6.50
CA ILE A 58 11.86 8.62 6.20
C ILE A 58 10.52 8.57 5.48
N SER A 59 9.52 9.33 5.94
CA SER A 59 8.19 9.41 5.32
C SER A 59 8.30 9.85 3.86
N GLU A 60 9.05 10.91 3.59
CA GLU A 60 9.23 11.44 2.23
C GLU A 60 9.90 10.44 1.29
N GLU A 61 11.00 9.81 1.71
CA GLU A 61 11.69 8.83 0.87
C GLU A 61 10.87 7.54 0.67
N TYR A 62 10.07 7.17 1.67
CA TYR A 62 9.13 6.07 1.55
C TYR A 62 8.03 6.38 0.52
N ASP A 63 7.46 7.59 0.55
CA ASP A 63 6.43 8.01 -0.41
C ASP A 63 6.98 8.03 -1.84
N LYS A 64 8.20 8.55 -2.03
CA LYS A 64 8.89 8.49 -3.34
C LYS A 64 9.08 7.06 -3.82
N MET A 65 9.36 6.11 -2.93
CA MET A 65 9.47 4.69 -3.28
C MET A 65 8.11 4.12 -3.69
N ILE A 66 7.05 4.40 -2.93
CA ILE A 66 5.69 3.96 -3.26
C ILE A 66 5.24 4.50 -4.62
N GLU A 67 5.49 5.78 -4.93
CA GLU A 67 5.15 6.38 -6.22
C GLU A 67 5.84 5.72 -7.41
N ARG A 68 7.04 5.16 -7.22
CA ARG A 68 7.75 4.40 -8.25
C ARG A 68 7.24 2.97 -8.40
N VAL A 69 6.86 2.35 -7.29
CA VAL A 69 6.52 0.93 -7.22
C VAL A 69 5.07 0.66 -7.59
N ILE A 70 4.16 1.48 -7.07
CA ILE A 70 2.72 1.26 -7.21
C ILE A 70 2.20 2.06 -8.41
N PRO A 71 1.54 1.42 -9.40
CA PRO A 71 0.94 2.13 -10.52
C PRO A 71 -0.08 3.17 -10.05
N LYS A 72 -0.03 4.39 -10.60
CA LYS A 72 -0.90 5.51 -10.18
C LYS A 72 -2.39 5.27 -10.43
N ASP A 73 -2.71 4.35 -11.33
CA ASP A 73 -4.05 3.93 -11.71
C ASP A 73 -4.53 2.67 -10.97
N ALA A 74 -3.67 2.01 -10.19
CA ALA A 74 -4.05 0.83 -9.43
C ALA A 74 -4.97 1.18 -8.25
N ILE A 75 -5.98 0.33 -8.04
CA ILE A 75 -6.81 0.34 -6.84
C ILE A 75 -6.37 -0.84 -5.98
N LEU A 76 -5.80 -0.54 -4.82
CA LEU A 76 -5.23 -1.54 -3.92
C LEU A 76 -6.30 -2.11 -2.99
N SER A 77 -6.15 -3.37 -2.58
CA SER A 77 -6.98 -3.93 -1.52
C SER A 77 -6.71 -3.24 -0.19
N ALA A 78 -7.70 -3.18 0.71
CA ALA A 78 -7.51 -2.61 2.05
C ALA A 78 -6.40 -3.32 2.85
N SER A 79 -6.20 -4.62 2.60
CA SER A 79 -5.13 -5.40 3.21
C SER A 79 -3.74 -4.94 2.77
N PHE A 80 -3.56 -4.65 1.47
CA PHE A 80 -2.29 -4.21 0.94
C PHE A 80 -2.00 -2.75 1.31
N GLN A 81 -3.02 -1.88 1.27
CA GLN A 81 -2.94 -0.52 1.82
C GLN A 81 -2.51 -0.54 3.29
N SER A 82 -3.11 -1.41 4.10
CA SER A 82 -2.75 -1.57 5.51
C SER A 82 -1.31 -2.03 5.71
N TRP A 83 -0.82 -2.92 4.85
CA TRP A 83 0.56 -3.36 4.89
C TRP A 83 1.53 -2.22 4.55
N ILE A 84 1.25 -1.47 3.49
CA ILE A 84 2.04 -0.28 3.10
C ILE A 84 2.11 0.73 4.25
N ASN A 85 0.96 1.05 4.87
CA ASN A 85 0.91 2.01 5.98
C ASN A 85 1.65 1.49 7.22
N ARG A 86 1.55 0.18 7.49
CA ARG A 86 2.27 -0.44 8.62
C ARG A 86 3.78 -0.35 8.43
N GLU A 87 4.29 -0.71 7.26
CA GLU A 87 5.73 -0.66 7.00
C GLU A 87 6.26 0.78 7.07
N LYS A 88 5.50 1.76 6.58
CA LYS A 88 5.83 3.18 6.74
C LYS A 88 5.91 3.58 8.21
N ASN A 89 4.87 3.26 8.98
CA ASN A 89 4.79 3.56 10.41
C ASN A 89 5.95 2.90 11.17
N GLU A 90 6.21 1.62 10.93
CA GLU A 90 7.29 0.86 11.56
C GLU A 90 8.66 1.46 11.23
N LEU A 91 8.90 1.87 9.98
CA LEU A 91 10.16 2.47 9.56
C LEU A 91 10.39 3.84 10.21
N MET A 92 9.35 4.68 10.31
CA MET A 92 9.45 5.99 10.98
C MET A 92 9.81 5.87 12.46
N VAL A 93 9.22 4.89 13.16
CA VAL A 93 9.48 4.66 14.58
C VAL A 93 10.60 3.64 14.84
N ASP A 94 11.27 3.13 13.78
CA ASP A 94 12.28 2.09 13.91
C ASP A 94 13.38 2.58 14.86
N SER A 95 13.51 1.84 15.96
CA SER A 95 14.47 2.15 17.00
C SER A 95 15.91 2.11 16.50
N ARG A 96 16.23 1.40 15.41
CA ARG A 96 17.59 1.28 14.89
C ARG A 96 18.04 2.60 14.27
N ILE A 97 17.32 3.10 13.25
CA ILE A 97 17.68 4.35 12.56
C ILE A 97 17.73 5.57 13.53
N ASN A 98 16.87 5.52 14.55
CA ASN A 98 16.78 6.54 15.59
C ASN A 98 17.82 6.37 16.74
N ARG A 99 18.61 5.28 16.78
CA ARG A 99 19.66 5.05 17.80
C ARG A 99 21.04 5.10 17.19
N ASP A 100 21.78 6.16 17.51
CA ASP A 100 23.16 6.33 17.07
C ASP A 100 24.06 5.15 17.45
N GLU A 101 23.87 4.59 18.64
CA GLU A 101 24.67 3.46 19.15
C GLU A 101 24.70 2.27 18.19
N TYR A 102 23.61 2.03 17.46
CA TYR A 102 23.53 0.94 16.48
C TYR A 102 24.48 1.14 15.29
N PHE A 103 24.80 2.39 14.94
CA PHE A 103 25.65 2.72 13.80
C PHE A 103 27.03 3.23 14.20
N LYS A 104 27.26 3.49 15.49
CA LYS A 104 28.53 4.00 16.00
C LYS A 104 29.67 3.02 15.81
N GLU A 105 29.41 1.72 15.93
CA GLU A 105 30.45 0.69 15.76
C GLU A 105 30.15 -0.15 14.52
N GLN A 106 31.09 -0.19 13.59
CA GLN A 106 31.06 -1.11 12.46
C GLN A 106 32.14 -2.15 12.63
N THR A 107 31.74 -3.41 12.52
CA THR A 107 32.67 -4.53 12.44
C THR A 107 32.84 -4.90 10.97
N ASN A 108 34.07 -4.81 10.47
CA ASN A 108 34.42 -5.44 9.21
C ASN A 108 34.49 -6.96 9.45
N PHE A 109 33.54 -7.71 8.90
CA PHE A 109 33.48 -9.16 9.11
C PHE A 109 34.57 -9.94 8.36
N GLU A 110 35.23 -9.33 7.38
CA GLU A 110 36.33 -9.95 6.63
C GLU A 110 37.68 -9.75 7.34
N THR A 111 37.92 -8.58 7.94
CA THR A 111 39.18 -8.25 8.62
C THR A 111 39.11 -8.37 10.15
N GLY A 112 37.91 -8.40 10.73
CA GLY A 112 37.67 -8.36 12.17
C GLY A 112 37.88 -6.98 12.81
N GLU A 113 38.21 -5.95 12.01
CA GLU A 113 38.46 -4.61 12.52
C GLU A 113 37.16 -3.92 12.94
N ILE A 114 37.21 -3.21 14.07
CA ILE A 114 36.11 -2.38 14.56
C ILE A 114 36.47 -0.92 14.29
N THR A 115 35.63 -0.24 13.51
CA THR A 115 35.73 1.19 13.25
C THR A 115 34.59 1.93 13.92
N GLN A 116 34.84 3.18 14.33
CA GLN A 116 33.82 4.02 14.94
C GLN A 116 33.36 5.12 13.99
N ASN A 117 32.08 5.09 13.60
CA ASN A 117 31.47 6.16 12.83
C ASN A 117 31.24 7.39 13.71
N ARG A 118 31.64 8.57 13.23
CA ARG A 118 31.42 9.86 13.92
C ARG A 118 30.95 10.93 12.93
N GLY A 119 30.16 11.89 13.43
CA GLY A 119 29.69 13.01 12.63
C GLY A 119 28.95 12.54 11.36
N ASN A 120 29.45 12.94 10.19
CA ASN A 120 28.83 12.63 8.90
C ASN A 120 28.83 11.12 8.58
N ASP A 121 29.82 10.35 9.03
CA ASP A 121 29.90 8.91 8.74
C ASP A 121 28.72 8.15 9.39
N LEU A 122 28.26 8.64 10.55
CA LEU A 122 27.08 8.11 11.22
C LEU A 122 25.81 8.37 10.42
N LEU A 123 25.70 9.55 9.82
CA LEU A 123 24.58 9.91 8.95
C LEU A 123 24.58 9.07 7.67
N VAL A 124 25.76 8.87 7.06
CA VAL A 124 25.92 8.00 5.88
C VAL A 124 25.46 6.58 6.20
N ALA A 125 25.90 6.00 7.33
CA ALA A 125 25.49 4.65 7.74
C ALA A 125 23.96 4.53 7.94
N LYS A 126 23.32 5.56 8.48
CA LYS A 126 21.84 5.61 8.61
C LYS A 126 21.14 5.70 7.26
N ILE A 127 21.66 6.53 6.33
CA ILE A 127 21.13 6.66 4.96
C ILE A 127 21.26 5.32 4.22
N GLU A 128 22.41 4.66 4.30
CA GLU A 128 22.62 3.35 3.68
C GLU A 128 21.68 2.29 4.24
N PHE A 129 21.45 2.30 5.56
CA PHE A 129 20.48 1.42 6.20
C PHE A 129 19.05 1.69 5.71
N LEU A 130 18.64 2.96 5.65
CA LEU A 130 17.33 3.35 5.12
C LEU A 130 17.17 2.88 3.68
N ASN A 131 18.15 3.15 2.81
CA ASN A 131 18.14 2.71 1.42
C ASN A 131 17.99 1.20 1.30
N LYS A 132 18.74 0.43 2.10
CA LYS A 132 18.64 -1.04 2.13
C LYS A 132 17.23 -1.51 2.53
N MET A 133 16.61 -0.85 3.51
CA MET A 133 15.25 -1.17 3.94
C MET A 133 14.22 -0.83 2.85
N LEU A 134 14.33 0.37 2.24
CA LEU A 134 13.46 0.79 1.14
C LEU A 134 13.57 -0.14 -0.07
N THR A 135 14.79 -0.51 -0.49
CA THR A 135 15.00 -1.47 -1.60
C THR A 135 14.38 -2.84 -1.29
N ARG A 136 14.45 -3.29 -0.03
CA ARG A 136 13.82 -4.54 0.38
C ARG A 136 12.29 -4.45 0.29
N LEU A 137 11.70 -3.35 0.73
CA LEU A 137 10.25 -3.14 0.68
C LEU A 137 9.75 -2.99 -0.76
N GLU A 138 10.44 -2.21 -1.58
CA GLU A 138 10.20 -2.09 -3.02
C GLU A 138 10.14 -3.47 -3.70
N LYS A 139 11.14 -4.33 -3.44
CA LYS A 139 11.14 -5.69 -3.96
C LYS A 139 9.96 -6.53 -3.43
N ALA A 140 9.64 -6.39 -2.14
CA ALA A 140 8.55 -7.13 -1.51
C ALA A 140 7.18 -6.75 -2.11
N PHE A 141 6.91 -5.46 -2.24
CA PHE A 141 5.67 -4.93 -2.83
C PHE A 141 5.54 -5.29 -4.31
N THR A 142 6.62 -5.14 -5.08
CA THR A 142 6.65 -5.55 -6.50
C THR A 142 6.35 -7.05 -6.64
N THR A 143 6.99 -7.87 -5.81
CA THR A 143 6.77 -9.32 -5.82
C THR A 143 5.35 -9.68 -5.39
N HIS A 144 4.80 -8.97 -4.40
CA HIS A 144 3.44 -9.20 -3.94
C HIS A 144 2.42 -8.88 -5.03
N MET A 145 2.54 -7.72 -5.68
CA MET A 145 1.67 -7.35 -6.81
C MET A 145 1.77 -8.34 -7.98
N LYS A 146 2.97 -8.86 -8.26
CA LYS A 146 3.18 -9.82 -9.36
C LYS A 146 2.65 -11.22 -9.05
N ASN A 147 2.90 -11.73 -7.85
CA ASN A 147 2.65 -13.13 -7.50
C ASN A 147 1.34 -13.34 -6.73
N ASN A 148 0.75 -12.28 -6.18
CA ASN A 148 -0.49 -12.30 -5.41
C ASN A 148 -1.36 -11.09 -5.82
N SER A 149 -1.54 -10.89 -7.13
CA SER A 149 -2.31 -9.77 -7.68
C SER A 149 -3.74 -9.73 -7.15
N ASP A 150 -4.33 -10.90 -6.94
CA ASP A 150 -5.65 -11.14 -6.32
C ASP A 150 -5.78 -10.56 -4.91
N LYS A 151 -4.66 -10.42 -4.19
CA LYS A 151 -4.63 -9.85 -2.83
C LYS A 151 -4.09 -8.43 -2.81
N ALA A 152 -3.23 -8.08 -3.77
CA ALA A 152 -2.66 -6.76 -3.86
C ALA A 152 -3.68 -5.72 -4.35
N PHE A 153 -4.48 -6.07 -5.36
CA PHE A 153 -5.46 -5.18 -5.96
C PHE A 153 -6.87 -5.44 -5.44
N ALA A 154 -7.73 -4.43 -5.53
CA ALA A 154 -9.13 -4.53 -5.12
C ALA A 154 -9.87 -5.58 -5.96
N ASP A 155 -10.60 -6.47 -5.32
CA ASP A 155 -11.43 -7.48 -5.99
C ASP A 155 -12.71 -6.88 -6.59
N ALA A 156 -13.49 -7.68 -7.33
CA ALA A 156 -14.71 -7.22 -7.99
C ALA A 156 -15.72 -6.59 -7.02
N GLU A 157 -15.88 -7.15 -5.82
CA GLU A 157 -16.78 -6.61 -4.79
C GLU A 157 -16.29 -5.23 -4.29
N THR A 158 -14.99 -5.12 -4.03
CA THR A 158 -14.34 -3.89 -3.58
C THR A 158 -14.44 -2.81 -4.67
N LEU A 159 -14.21 -3.15 -5.93
CA LEU A 159 -14.36 -2.25 -7.07
C LEU A 159 -15.81 -1.78 -7.25
N GLU A 160 -16.80 -2.64 -7.01
CA GLU A 160 -18.22 -2.26 -7.03
C GLU A 160 -18.56 -1.27 -5.90
N LYS A 161 -17.99 -1.47 -4.70
CA LYS A 161 -18.16 -0.51 -3.60
C LYS A 161 -17.56 0.86 -3.95
N TYR A 162 -16.37 0.88 -4.56
CA TYR A 162 -15.73 2.13 -5.00
C TYR A 162 -16.55 2.83 -6.09
N GLU A 163 -17.04 2.09 -7.08
CA GLU A 163 -17.92 2.63 -8.10
C GLU A 163 -19.17 3.27 -7.48
N LYS A 164 -19.88 2.57 -6.58
CA LYS A 164 -21.06 3.10 -5.89
C LYS A 164 -20.72 4.35 -5.06
N HIS A 165 -19.58 4.35 -4.38
CA HIS A 165 -19.12 5.52 -3.64
C HIS A 165 -18.95 6.73 -4.57
N TYR A 166 -18.20 6.57 -5.67
CA TYR A 166 -17.93 7.68 -6.60
C TYR A 166 -19.17 8.13 -7.36
N GLN A 167 -20.07 7.21 -7.75
CA GLN A 167 -21.37 7.56 -8.32
C GLN A 167 -22.20 8.40 -7.35
N GLY A 168 -22.23 8.04 -6.07
CA GLY A 168 -22.91 8.81 -5.02
C GLY A 168 -22.31 10.21 -4.83
N GLN A 169 -20.99 10.36 -4.94
CA GLN A 169 -20.35 11.68 -4.90
C GLN A 169 -20.67 12.49 -6.15
N LEU A 170 -20.64 11.86 -7.34
CA LEU A 170 -20.94 12.51 -8.61
C LEU A 170 -22.37 13.08 -8.63
N GLN A 171 -23.34 12.32 -8.10
CA GLN A 171 -24.72 12.78 -7.94
C GLN A 171 -24.82 14.05 -7.08
N LYS A 172 -24.06 14.13 -5.98
CA LYS A 172 -24.02 15.33 -5.13
C LYS A 172 -23.45 16.53 -5.87
N VAL A 173 -22.35 16.34 -6.61
CA VAL A 173 -21.72 17.43 -7.37
C VAL A 173 -22.62 17.91 -8.50
N ASN A 174 -23.29 17.00 -9.21
CA ASN A 174 -24.25 17.38 -10.25
C ASN A 174 -25.43 18.17 -9.67
N ALA A 175 -25.95 17.78 -8.50
CA ALA A 175 -27.00 18.56 -7.82
C ALA A 175 -26.53 19.98 -7.43
N MET A 176 -25.27 20.15 -7.02
CA MET A 176 -24.68 21.48 -6.76
C MET A 176 -24.60 22.31 -8.05
N LEU A 177 -24.13 21.71 -9.15
CA LEU A 177 -24.04 22.35 -10.46
C LEU A 177 -25.42 22.77 -10.99
N GLU A 178 -26.44 21.92 -10.83
CA GLU A 178 -27.83 22.20 -11.25
C GLU A 178 -28.49 23.28 -10.38
N SER A 179 -28.25 23.26 -9.06
CA SER A 179 -28.81 24.25 -8.14
C SER A 179 -28.13 25.62 -8.20
N GLY A 180 -26.91 25.70 -8.76
CA GLY A 180 -26.10 26.91 -8.76
C GLY A 180 -25.61 27.33 -7.36
N ASN A 181 -25.73 26.47 -6.35
CA ASN A 181 -25.26 26.72 -4.99
C ASN A 181 -23.91 26.05 -4.75
N PHE A 182 -22.86 26.87 -4.63
CA PHE A 182 -21.47 26.43 -4.48
C PHE A 182 -20.91 26.61 -3.07
N SER A 183 -21.75 26.92 -2.08
CA SER A 183 -21.32 27.15 -0.68
C SER A 183 -20.59 25.96 -0.04
N TYR A 184 -20.74 24.76 -0.60
CA TYR A 184 -19.96 23.59 -0.21
C TYR A 184 -18.44 23.78 -0.44
N TYR A 185 -18.07 24.64 -1.40
CA TYR A 185 -16.68 24.92 -1.78
C TYR A 185 -16.14 26.22 -1.17
N ASP A 186 -16.91 26.90 -0.32
CA ASP A 186 -16.46 28.11 0.37
C ASP A 186 -15.22 27.81 1.22
N LYS A 187 -14.16 28.61 1.05
CA LYS A 187 -13.04 28.60 1.99
C LYS A 187 -13.42 29.45 3.19
N LYS A 188 -13.24 28.89 4.38
CA LYS A 188 -13.57 29.54 5.64
C LYS A 188 -12.33 29.76 6.49
N ASP A 189 -12.30 30.86 7.22
CA ASP A 189 -11.28 31.09 8.25
C ASP A 189 -11.53 30.19 9.49
N LYS A 190 -10.67 30.33 10.51
CA LYS A 190 -10.79 29.58 11.76
C LYS A 190 -12.06 29.92 12.55
N ASP A 191 -12.65 31.08 12.29
CA ASP A 191 -13.84 31.60 12.96
C ASP A 191 -15.13 31.25 12.18
N GLY A 192 -15.01 30.60 11.02
CA GLY A 192 -16.12 30.11 10.20
C GLY A 192 -16.64 31.13 9.18
N ASN A 193 -15.98 32.27 9.01
CA ASN A 193 -16.36 33.28 8.01
C ASN A 193 -15.85 32.87 6.64
N VAL A 194 -16.67 33.07 5.61
CA VAL A 194 -16.28 32.82 4.22
C VAL A 194 -15.26 33.87 3.80
N ILE A 195 -14.05 33.41 3.47
CA ILE A 195 -12.96 34.24 2.94
C ILE A 195 -12.86 34.17 1.42
N GLU A 196 -13.38 33.11 0.81
CA GLU A 196 -13.46 32.92 -0.64
C GLU A 196 -14.71 32.10 -0.94
N GLU A 197 -15.60 32.66 -1.76
CA GLU A 197 -16.82 31.96 -2.18
C GLU A 197 -16.47 30.83 -3.15
N GLY A 198 -17.12 29.68 -2.95
CA GLY A 198 -17.03 28.58 -3.88
C GLY A 198 -17.57 28.95 -5.26
N THR A 199 -16.93 28.44 -6.30
CA THR A 199 -17.31 28.75 -7.68
C THR A 199 -17.85 27.54 -8.43
N GLN A 200 -18.49 27.80 -9.57
CA GLN A 200 -18.83 26.75 -10.53
C GLN A 200 -17.57 26.02 -11.03
N GLU A 201 -16.45 26.71 -11.18
CA GLU A 201 -15.18 26.11 -11.60
C GLU A 201 -14.68 25.08 -10.57
N ASP A 202 -14.84 25.37 -9.27
CA ASP A 202 -14.50 24.43 -8.19
C ASP A 202 -15.35 23.16 -8.26
N ALA A 203 -16.66 23.32 -8.47
CA ALA A 203 -17.57 22.20 -8.65
C ALA A 203 -17.25 21.37 -9.90
N GLN A 204 -16.89 22.02 -11.02
CA GLN A 204 -16.47 21.34 -12.25
C GLN A 204 -15.14 20.60 -12.06
N LYS A 205 -14.18 21.18 -11.34
CA LYS A 205 -12.92 20.53 -10.99
C LYS A 205 -13.14 19.31 -10.10
N HIS A 206 -14.02 19.42 -9.10
CA HIS A 206 -14.40 18.29 -8.26
C HIS A 206 -15.06 17.18 -9.09
N LYS A 207 -15.98 17.53 -10.00
CA LYS A 207 -16.58 16.58 -10.94
C LYS A 207 -15.52 15.87 -11.77
N SER A 208 -14.61 16.60 -12.41
CA SER A 208 -13.53 16.03 -13.22
C SER A 208 -12.63 15.09 -12.42
N ASN A 209 -12.35 15.40 -11.15
CA ASN A 209 -11.60 14.50 -10.26
C ASN A 209 -12.38 13.20 -9.99
N ILE A 210 -13.69 13.28 -9.74
CA ILE A 210 -14.53 12.09 -9.56
C ILE A 210 -14.60 11.26 -10.84
N ASP A 211 -14.76 11.89 -12.00
CA ASP A 211 -14.79 11.21 -13.31
C ASP A 211 -13.46 10.46 -13.56
N ASN A 212 -12.33 11.08 -13.21
CA ASN A 212 -11.01 10.42 -13.27
C ASN A 212 -10.92 9.21 -12.34
N LEU A 213 -11.48 9.29 -11.12
CA LEU A 213 -11.52 8.17 -10.18
C LEU A 213 -12.42 7.03 -10.68
N MET A 214 -13.58 7.35 -11.26
CA MET A 214 -14.45 6.34 -11.88
C MET A 214 -13.76 5.67 -13.06
N SER A 215 -13.07 6.41 -13.92
CA SER A 215 -12.31 5.83 -15.04
C SER A 215 -11.23 4.86 -14.56
N LYS A 216 -10.59 5.12 -13.42
CA LYS A 216 -9.65 4.14 -12.81
C LYS A 216 -10.36 2.87 -12.37
N VAL A 217 -11.56 2.98 -11.77
CA VAL A 217 -12.36 1.82 -11.38
C VAL A 217 -12.76 0.99 -12.61
N GLU A 218 -13.19 1.64 -13.68
CA GLU A 218 -13.55 0.98 -14.95
C GLU A 218 -12.36 0.23 -15.54
N LYS A 219 -11.19 0.87 -15.65
CA LYS A 219 -9.97 0.22 -16.12
C LYS A 219 -9.56 -0.98 -15.25
N ALA A 220 -9.66 -0.85 -13.93
CA ALA A 220 -9.35 -1.95 -13.02
C ALA A 220 -10.30 -3.14 -13.22
N LYS A 221 -11.60 -2.88 -13.46
CA LYS A 221 -12.58 -3.92 -13.79
C LYS A 221 -12.30 -4.58 -15.13
N GLU A 222 -11.91 -3.82 -16.15
CA GLU A 222 -11.52 -4.37 -17.46
C GLU A 222 -10.32 -5.30 -17.34
N GLN A 223 -9.27 -4.85 -16.63
CA GLN A 223 -8.07 -5.65 -16.37
C GLN A 223 -8.37 -6.94 -15.61
N GLN A 224 -9.30 -6.93 -14.64
CA GLN A 224 -9.72 -8.16 -13.96
C GLN A 224 -10.38 -9.16 -14.91
N LYS A 225 -11.31 -8.68 -15.75
CA LYS A 225 -11.99 -9.55 -16.73
C LYS A 225 -11.01 -10.17 -17.72
N GLU A 226 -10.00 -9.40 -18.16
CA GLU A 226 -8.94 -9.91 -19.04
C GLU A 226 -8.08 -10.99 -18.36
N GLN A 227 -7.75 -10.81 -17.08
CA GLN A 227 -6.99 -11.80 -16.30
C GLN A 227 -7.80 -13.09 -16.07
N GLU A 228 -9.08 -12.98 -15.74
CA GLU A 228 -10.00 -14.12 -15.59
C GLU A 228 -10.18 -14.88 -16.92
N ALA A 229 -10.33 -14.16 -18.03
CA ALA A 229 -10.44 -14.77 -19.36
C ALA A 229 -9.18 -15.54 -19.77
N THR A 230 -8.00 -15.02 -19.40
CA THR A 230 -6.71 -15.67 -19.69
C THR A 230 -6.46 -16.90 -18.80
N GLN A 231 -6.92 -16.88 -17.55
CA GLN A 231 -6.84 -18.05 -16.66
C GLN A 231 -7.79 -19.17 -17.10
N ASN A 232 -9.01 -18.83 -17.55
CA ASN A 232 -9.97 -19.81 -18.04
C ASN A 232 -9.54 -20.47 -19.37
N SER A 233 -8.87 -19.74 -20.27
CA SER A 233 -8.38 -20.30 -21.53
C SER A 233 -7.19 -21.26 -21.36
N THR A 234 -6.44 -21.16 -20.26
CA THR A 234 -5.31 -22.07 -19.98
C THR A 234 -5.77 -23.39 -19.34
N GLN A 235 -7.05 -23.49 -18.94
CA GLN A 235 -7.59 -24.66 -18.26
C GLN A 235 -8.40 -25.61 -19.16
N GLU A 236 -8.71 -25.23 -20.41
CA GLU A 236 -9.54 -26.04 -21.31
C GLU A 236 -8.78 -26.95 -22.30
N ASP A 237 -7.45 -26.95 -22.33
CA ASP A 237 -6.68 -27.77 -23.29
C ASP A 237 -5.74 -28.78 -22.61
N PHE A 238 -6.30 -29.78 -21.89
CA PHE A 238 -5.58 -31.04 -21.64
C PHE A 238 -6.48 -32.23 -21.22
N VAL A 239 -7.51 -32.58 -21.99
CA VAL A 239 -8.10 -33.94 -21.91
C VAL A 239 -8.55 -34.45 -23.30
N GLY A 240 -7.87 -35.50 -23.79
CA GLY A 240 -8.23 -36.33 -24.96
C GLY A 240 -7.62 -35.82 -26.27
N ASP A 241 -6.75 -36.50 -27.01
CA ASP A 241 -6.63 -37.91 -27.34
C ASP A 241 -5.18 -38.20 -27.76
N ASN A 242 -4.50 -39.18 -27.16
CA ASN A 242 -3.45 -39.98 -27.82
C ASN A 242 -2.85 -41.10 -26.94
N ILE A 243 -3.67 -41.84 -26.18
CA ILE A 243 -3.23 -43.07 -25.48
C ILE A 243 -4.05 -44.27 -25.96
N SER A 244 -4.00 -44.55 -27.27
CA SER A 244 -4.57 -45.80 -27.80
C SER A 244 -3.79 -46.41 -28.98
N LYS A 245 -2.53 -46.00 -29.23
CA LYS A 245 -1.69 -46.60 -30.29
C LYS A 245 -0.29 -47.09 -29.88
N LEU A 246 0.03 -47.17 -28.59
CA LEU A 246 1.21 -47.91 -28.12
C LEU A 246 0.79 -49.14 -27.31
N ASN A 247 0.35 -50.20 -28.01
CA ASN A 247 0.57 -51.57 -27.58
C ASN A 247 0.14 -52.53 -28.70
N ARG A 248 1.10 -52.91 -29.54
CA ARG A 248 1.08 -54.22 -30.20
C ARG A 248 2.43 -54.89 -29.92
N PRO A 249 2.45 -56.04 -29.22
CA PRO A 249 3.67 -56.82 -29.08
C PRO A 249 3.98 -57.50 -30.43
N ARG A 250 5.23 -57.42 -30.88
CA ARG A 250 5.71 -58.26 -31.98
C ARG A 250 5.93 -59.67 -31.44
N MET A 251 5.22 -60.64 -31.99
CA MET A 251 5.69 -62.02 -32.14
C MET A 251 6.81 -62.06 -33.19
#